data_AF-A0A942EWT5-F1
#
_entry.id   AF-A0A942EWT5-F1
#
_cell.length_a   1.000
_cell.length_b   1.000
_cell.length_c   1.000
_cell.angle_alpha   90.00
_cell.angle_beta   90.00
_cell.angle_gamma   90.00
#
_symmetry.space_group_name_H-M   'P 1'
#
loop_
_entity.id
_entity.type
_entity.pdbx_description
1 polymer ?
#
loop_
_entity_poly.entity_id
_entity_poly.type
_entity_poly.pdbx_seq_one_letter_code
_entity_poly.pdbx_strand_id
1 'polypeptide(L)' 'KLVAIEVKWSQRIDESDITSLKQCAEDLKDKLLFSVIIYSGTEIVPIAPKIVAIPFPVFFGV' A
#
# COMPACT_ATOMS: atom_id res chain seq x y z
N LYS A 1 1.83 -13.18 -11.38
CA LYS A 1 2.15 -12.42 -10.15
C LYS A 1 1.46 -11.07 -10.23
N LEU A 2 0.86 -10.61 -9.14
CA LEU A 2 0.02 -9.41 -9.06
C LEU A 2 0.60 -8.44 -8.03
N VAL A 3 0.33 -7.15 -8.22
CA VAL A 3 0.60 -6.10 -7.24
C VAL A 3 -0.72 -5.41 -6.92
N ALA A 4 -1.05 -5.28 -5.64
CA ALA A 4 -2.23 -4.54 -5.20
C ALA A 4 -1.85 -3.06 -4.98
N ILE A 5 -2.66 -2.14 -5.49
CA ILE A 5 -2.45 -0.70 -5.32
C ILE A 5 -3.71 -0.13 -4.67
N GLU A 6 -3.51 0.55 -3.55
CA GLU A 6 -4.53 1.35 -2.87
C GLU A 6 -4.09 2.83 -2.95
N VAL A 7 -5.02 3.75 -3.19
CA VAL A 7 -4.74 5.19 -3.22
C VAL A 7 -5.57 5.89 -2.16
N LYS A 8 -4.91 6.65 -1.27
CA LYS A 8 -5.58 7.37 -0.18
C LYS A 8 -5.05 8.80 -0.04
N TRP A 9 -5.92 9.80 -0.10
CA TRP A 9 -5.53 11.20 0.13
C TRP A 9 -5.56 11.55 1.62
N SER A 10 -4.65 10.97 2.39
CA SER A 10 -4.46 11.21 3.83
C SER A 10 -2.96 11.23 4.16
N GLN A 11 -2.57 12.09 5.10
CA GLN A 11 -1.18 12.13 5.60
C GLN A 11 -0.86 10.98 6.55
N ARG A 12 -1.89 10.31 7.09
CA ARG A 12 -1.75 9.17 8.00
C ARG A 12 -2.36 7.92 7.40
N ILE A 13 -1.72 6.79 7.69
CA ILE A 13 -2.21 5.45 7.39
C ILE A 13 -2.42 4.77 8.73
N ASP A 14 -3.66 4.41 9.00
CA ASP A 14 -4.06 3.69 10.20
C ASP A 14 -4.19 2.19 9.89
N GLU A 15 -4.21 1.34 10.91
CA GLU A 15 -4.30 -0.11 10.71
C GLU A 15 -5.62 -0.52 10.01
N SER A 16 -6.70 0.25 10.19
CA SER A 16 -7.94 0.03 9.45
C SER A 16 -7.75 0.16 7.94
N ASP A 17 -6.83 1.03 7.49
CA ASP A 17 -6.60 1.31 6.06
C ASP A 17 -5.94 0.16 5.33
N ILE A 18 -5.21 -0.69 6.06
CA ILE A 18 -4.53 -1.85 5.47
C ILE A 18 -5.37 -3.11 5.53
N THR A 19 -6.58 -3.06 6.13
CA THR A 19 -7.46 -4.23 6.28
C THR A 19 -7.86 -4.80 4.93
N SER A 20 -8.25 -3.95 3.97
CA SER A 20 -8.60 -4.38 2.61
C SER A 20 -7.42 -5.00 1.88
N LEU A 21 -6.20 -4.48 2.09
CA LEU A 21 -4.99 -5.05 1.50
C LEU A 21 -4.61 -6.39 2.14
N LYS A 22 -4.80 -6.56 3.46
CA LYS A 22 -4.63 -7.84 4.15
C LYS A 22 -5.63 -8.88 3.60
N GLN A 23 -6.90 -8.51 3.48
CA GLN A 23 -7.94 -9.36 2.89
C GLN A 23 -7.59 -9.77 1.44
N CYS A 24 -7.18 -8.80 0.63
CA CYS A 24 -6.74 -9.02 -0.75
C CYS A 24 -5.55 -9.99 -0.83
N ALA A 25 -4.61 -9.91 0.11
CA ALA A 25 -3.50 -10.84 0.21
C ALA A 25 -3.96 -12.27 0.50
N GLU A 26 -4.92 -12.44 1.40
CA GLU A 26 -5.50 -13.75 1.71
C GLU A 26 -6.27 -14.35 0.51
N ASP A 27 -7.01 -13.53 -0.23
CA ASP A 27 -7.78 -13.98 -1.39
C ASP A 27 -6.87 -14.38 -2.57
N LEU A 28 -5.81 -13.62 -2.80
CA LEU A 28 -4.89 -13.82 -3.93
C LEU A 28 -3.74 -14.80 -3.61
N LYS A 29 -3.47 -15.08 -2.33
CA LYS A 29 -2.46 -16.03 -1.86
C LYS A 29 -1.08 -15.80 -2.51
N ASP A 30 -0.52 -16.85 -3.11
CA ASP A 30 0.77 -16.87 -3.78
C ASP A 30 0.82 -16.03 -5.06
N LYS A 31 -0.35 -15.60 -5.58
CA LYS A 31 -0.40 -14.72 -6.74
C LYS A 31 -0.04 -13.29 -6.39
N LEU A 32 -0.27 -12.84 -5.15
CA LEU A 32 0.10 -11.50 -4.70
C LEU A 32 1.60 -11.44 -4.35
N LEU A 33 2.32 -10.62 -5.11
CA LEU A 33 3.74 -10.37 -4.89
C LEU A 33 3.95 -9.31 -3.80
N PHE A 34 3.19 -8.21 -3.88
CA PHE A 34 3.42 -7.01 -3.08
C PHE A 34 2.19 -6.08 -3.12
N SER A 35 2.07 -5.19 -2.13
CA SER A 35 1.03 -4.17 -2.05
C SER A 35 1.64 -2.79 -1.83
N VAL A 36 1.09 -1.78 -2.49
CA VAL A 36 1.51 -0.39 -2.39
C VAL A 36 0.31 0.47 -1.97
N ILE A 37 0.50 1.31 -0.96
CA ILE A 37 -0.44 2.38 -0.60
C ILE A 37 0.16 3.69 -1.08
N ILE A 38 -0.49 4.35 -2.03
CA ILE A 38 -0.11 5.67 -2.48
C ILE A 38 -0.83 6.69 -1.59
N TYR A 39 -0.09 7.52 -0.86
CA TYR A 39 -0.68 8.43 0.13
C TYR A 39 -0.14 9.86 0.06
N SER A 40 -0.73 10.79 0.82
CA SER A 40 -0.38 12.21 0.77
C SER A 40 0.64 12.64 1.85
N GLY A 41 1.32 11.69 2.51
CA GLY A 41 2.44 12.00 3.39
C GLY A 41 3.74 12.22 2.60
N THR A 42 4.87 12.21 3.31
CA THR A 42 6.17 12.65 2.77
C THR A 42 7.25 11.58 2.80
N GLU A 43 6.99 10.42 3.40
CA GLU A 43 8.00 9.38 3.63
C GLU A 43 7.56 8.05 3.05
N ILE A 44 8.52 7.23 2.60
CA ILE A 44 8.23 5.84 2.28
C ILE A 44 8.21 5.07 3.59
N VAL A 45 7.07 4.44 3.92
CA VAL A 45 6.88 3.74 5.19
C VAL A 45 6.60 2.26 4.94
N PRO A 46 7.45 1.32 5.40
CA PRO A 46 7.11 -0.10 5.38
C PRO A 46 6.03 -0.36 6.44
N ILE A 47 4.86 -0.84 6.02
CA ILE A 47 3.71 -1.02 6.92
C ILE A 47 3.65 -2.44 7.46
N ALA A 48 3.88 -3.43 6.58
CA ALA A 48 3.82 -4.85 6.92
C ALA A 48 4.70 -5.65 5.94
N PRO A 49 4.94 -6.95 6.17
CA PRO A 49 5.58 -7.79 5.17
C PRO A 49 4.83 -7.68 3.84
N LYS A 50 5.55 -7.27 2.79
CA LYS A 50 5.03 -7.05 1.43
C LYS A 50 4.04 -5.86 1.27
N ILE A 51 3.92 -4.95 2.25
CA ILE A 51 3.09 -3.74 2.13
C ILE A 51 3.95 -2.51 2.42
N VAL A 52 3.96 -1.55 1.49
CA VAL A 52 4.66 -0.27 1.65
C VAL A 52 3.72 0.89 1.36
N ALA A 53 3.86 1.97 2.11
CA ALA A 53 3.28 3.26 1.80
C ALA A 53 4.29 4.13 1.04
N ILE A 54 3.87 4.76 -0.06
CA ILE A 54 4.70 5.62 -0.90
C ILE A 54 3.97 6.95 -1.10
N PRO A 55 4.63 8.09 -0.87
CA PRO A 55 4.05 9.39 -1.18
C PRO A 55 3.65 9.50 -2.65
N PHE A 56 2.50 10.12 -2.93
CA PHE A 56 2.02 10.35 -4.29
C PHE A 56 3.09 10.94 -5.21
N PRO A 57 3.83 12.01 -4.85
CA PRO A 57 4.85 12.58 -5.73
C PRO A 57 5.98 11.59 -6.02
N VAL A 58 6.38 10.79 -5.02
CA VAL A 58 7.44 9.79 -5.15
C VAL A 58 7.03 8.64 -6.06
N PHE A 59 5.78 8.17 -5.96
CA PHE A 59 5.28 7.08 -6.82
C PHE A 59 5.17 7.52 -8.29
N PHE A 60 4.69 8.74 -8.54
CA PHE A 60 4.47 9.27 -9.88
C PHE A 60 5.67 10.01 -10.48
N GLY A 61 6.72 10.28 -9.70
CA GLY A 61 7.92 10.98 -10.15
C GLY A 61 7.70 12.46 -10.45
N VAL A 62 6.85 13.13 -9.66
CA VAL A 62 6.47 14.55 -9.81
C VAL A 62 6.89 15.40 -8.62
#